data_AF-A0AAD3UPY0-F1
#
_entry.id   AF-A0AAD3UPY0-F1
#
_cell.length_a   1.000
_cell.length_b   1.000
_cell.length_c   1.000
_cell.angle_alpha   90.00
_cell.angle_beta   90.00
_cell.angle_gamma   90.00
#
_symmetry.space_group_name_H-M   'P 1'
#
loop_
_entity.id
_entity.type
_entity.pdbx_description
1 polymer ?
#
loop_
_entity_poly.entity_id
_entity_poly.type
_entity_poly.pdbx_seq_one_letter_code
_entity_poly.pdbx_strand_id
1 'polypeptide(L)'
;MKNAGQILSLIGIVLALYSLFFMDVSVDVGDGTRVNNIGLMAQQQNYLLIAIVLFIAGVLISYRGRRKTLPEVDFTKLESLTQDDFITFKDGKQSLDTLAIDNLALMLLKKHGSSSINDILFMNMPLIDRLEQSLPEEIRKEFKSILTKRLKENC
;
A
#
# COMPACT_ATOMS: atom_id res chain seq x y z
N MET A 1 -3.94 10.46 -5.66
CA MET A 1 -5.28 9.97 -5.27
C MET A 1 -5.51 9.91 -3.77
N LYS A 2 -4.51 9.61 -2.92
CA LYS A 2 -4.67 9.61 -1.45
C LYS A 2 -5.35 10.88 -0.89
N ASN A 3 -4.87 12.05 -1.28
CA ASN A 3 -5.43 13.33 -0.83
C ASN A 3 -6.89 13.51 -1.28
N ALA A 4 -7.24 13.07 -2.49
CA ALA A 4 -8.61 13.12 -3.00
C ALA A 4 -9.54 12.18 -2.21
N GLY A 5 -9.08 10.97 -1.89
CA GLY A 5 -9.82 10.04 -1.04
C GLY A 5 -10.01 10.57 0.40
N GLN A 6 -8.98 11.23 0.96
CA GLN A 6 -9.06 11.85 2.28
C GLN A 6 -10.05 13.00 2.31
N ILE A 7 -10.05 13.87 1.29
CA ILE A 7 -11.02 14.95 1.15
C ILE A 7 -12.43 14.39 1.03
N LEU A 8 -12.64 13.34 0.22
CA LEU A 8 -13.94 12.71 0.06
C LEU A 8 -14.45 12.09 1.38
N SER A 9 -13.55 11.45 2.13
CA SER A 9 -13.86 10.90 3.44
C SER A 9 -14.22 11.99 4.45
N LEU A 10 -13.50 13.11 4.43
CA LEU A 10 -13.78 14.28 5.28
C LEU A 10 -15.15 14.88 4.96
N ILE A 11 -15.51 15.02 3.67
CA ILE A 11 -16.83 15.51 3.25
C ILE A 11 -17.94 14.60 3.80
N GLY A 12 -17.76 13.27 3.74
CA GLY A 12 -18.70 12.32 4.34
C GLY A 12 -18.88 12.55 5.85
N ILE A 13 -17.79 12.72 6.60
CA ILE A 13 -17.85 13.00 8.05
C ILE A 13 -18.59 14.30 8.33
N VAL A 14 -18.26 15.38 7.61
CA VAL A 14 -18.90 16.69 7.80
C VAL A 14 -20.40 16.60 7.52
N LEU A 15 -20.81 15.90 6.46
CA LEU A 15 -22.23 15.71 6.13
C LEU A 15 -22.97 14.90 7.20
N ALA A 16 -22.34 13.86 7.76
CA ALA A 16 -22.92 13.09 8.87
C ALA A 16 -23.12 13.95 10.13
N LEU A 17 -22.11 14.75 10.48
CA LEU A 17 -22.20 15.68 11.62
C LEU A 17 -23.30 16.73 11.40
N TYR A 18 -23.37 17.30 10.20
CA TYR A 18 -24.45 18.21 9.84
C TYR A 18 -25.83 17.55 10.03
N SER A 19 -26.00 16.36 9.47
CA SER A 19 -27.28 15.64 9.53
C SER A 19 -27.68 15.28 10.97
N LEU A 20 -26.74 14.90 11.83
CA LEU A 20 -27.04 14.48 13.21
C LEU A 20 -27.28 15.65 14.16
N PHE A 21 -26.49 16.72 14.05
CA PHE A 21 -26.48 17.80 15.03
C PHE A 21 -27.27 19.03 14.61
N PHE A 22 -27.46 19.28 13.31
CA PHE A 22 -28.03 20.53 12.81
C PHE A 22 -29.39 20.35 12.13
N MET A 23 -29.81 19.13 11.83
CA MET A 23 -31.10 18.87 11.21
C MET A 23 -32.19 18.64 12.26
N ASP A 24 -33.05 19.63 12.46
CA ASP A 24 -34.26 19.48 13.28
C ASP A 24 -35.33 18.73 12.48
N VAL A 25 -35.73 17.56 12.99
CA VAL A 25 -36.76 16.72 12.38
C VAL A 25 -38.13 16.91 13.02
N SER A 26 -38.24 17.80 14.01
CA SER A 26 -39.48 18.05 14.74
C SER A 26 -40.22 19.28 14.19
N VAL A 27 -41.55 19.23 14.23
CA VAL A 27 -42.44 20.30 13.79
C VAL A 27 -43.45 20.58 14.90
N ASP A 28 -43.79 21.86 15.07
CA ASP A 28 -44.82 22.31 16.02
C ASP A 28 -46.21 21.97 15.49
N VAL A 29 -47.05 21.38 16.35
CA VAL A 29 -48.43 20.98 16.04
C VAL A 29 -49.48 21.97 16.57
N GLY A 30 -49.06 23.10 17.16
CA GLY A 30 -49.92 24.20 17.57
C GLY A 30 -50.57 24.05 18.94
N ASP A 31 -50.35 22.93 19.63
CA ASP A 31 -50.78 22.66 21.01
C ASP A 31 -49.63 22.82 22.03
N GLY A 32 -48.50 23.41 21.60
CA GLY A 32 -47.28 23.55 22.40
C GLY A 32 -46.42 22.29 22.44
N THR A 33 -46.83 21.21 21.78
CA THR A 33 -46.03 20.00 21.61
C THR A 33 -45.32 19.99 20.24
N ARG A 34 -44.24 19.22 20.16
CA ARG A 34 -43.50 19.01 18.92
C ARG A 34 -43.56 17.53 18.57
N VAL A 35 -43.82 17.24 17.31
CA VAL A 35 -43.84 15.87 16.78
C VAL A 35 -42.77 15.71 15.73
N ASN A 36 -42.22 14.51 15.63
CA ASN A 36 -41.25 14.20 14.59
C ASN A 36 -41.93 14.07 13.24
N ASN A 37 -41.47 14.86 12.28
CA ASN A 37 -41.94 14.82 10.91
C ASN A 37 -41.25 13.67 10.17
N ILE A 38 -42.04 12.71 9.69
CA ILE A 38 -41.56 11.52 8.97
C ILE A 38 -40.77 11.91 7.71
N GLY A 39 -41.18 12.96 7.00
CA GLY A 39 -40.48 13.47 5.83
C GLY A 39 -39.11 14.05 6.17
N LEU A 40 -39.02 14.87 7.22
CA LEU A 40 -37.74 15.41 7.71
C LEU A 40 -36.83 14.30 8.24
N MET A 41 -37.39 13.31 8.95
CA MET A 41 -36.64 12.11 9.37
C MET A 41 -36.10 11.32 8.18
N ALA A 42 -36.90 11.08 7.15
CA ALA A 42 -36.46 10.39 5.94
C ALA A 42 -35.35 11.16 5.22
N GLN A 43 -35.45 12.50 5.17
CA GLN A 43 -34.41 13.34 4.60
C GLN A 43 -33.12 13.29 5.42
N GLN A 44 -33.20 13.31 6.76
CA GLN A 44 -32.04 13.13 7.64
C GLN A 44 -31.36 11.77 7.41
N GLN A 45 -32.15 10.71 7.29
CA GLN A 45 -31.63 9.37 6.98
C GLN A 45 -30.95 9.30 5.62
N ASN A 46 -31.51 9.96 4.60
CA ASN A 46 -30.89 10.02 3.26
C ASN A 46 -29.53 10.72 3.29
N TYR A 47 -29.41 11.85 4.01
CA TYR A 47 -28.12 12.52 4.17
C TYR A 47 -27.10 11.65 4.89
N LEU A 48 -27.51 10.93 5.94
CA LEU A 48 -26.66 9.96 6.64
C LEU A 48 -26.20 8.83 5.71
N LEU A 49 -27.09 8.29 4.87
CA LEU A 49 -26.74 7.23 3.92
C LEU A 49 -25.70 7.73 2.90
N ILE A 50 -25.92 8.92 2.33
CA ILE A 50 -24.97 9.55 1.41
C ILE A 50 -23.62 9.77 2.12
N ALA A 51 -23.63 10.26 3.35
CA ALA A 51 -22.42 10.49 4.15
C ALA A 51 -21.61 9.20 4.34
N ILE A 52 -22.27 8.08 4.65
CA ILE A 52 -21.64 6.77 4.79
C ILE A 52 -21.01 6.31 3.48
N VAL A 53 -21.73 6.43 2.36
CA VAL A 53 -21.21 6.05 1.04
C VAL A 53 -19.99 6.86 0.66
N LEU A 54 -20.03 8.19 0.85
CA LEU A 54 -18.89 9.08 0.58
C LEU A 54 -17.68 8.74 1.47
N PHE A 55 -17.92 8.46 2.75
CA PHE A 55 -16.87 8.06 3.68
C PHE A 55 -16.17 6.77 3.23
N ILE A 56 -16.94 5.72 2.95
CA ILE A 56 -16.41 4.42 2.51
C ILE A 56 -15.65 4.56 1.20
N ALA A 57 -16.23 5.26 0.20
CA ALA A 57 -15.56 5.51 -1.07
C ALA A 57 -14.24 6.26 -0.88
N GLY A 58 -14.22 7.29 -0.03
CA GLY A 58 -13.02 8.04 0.31
C GLY A 58 -11.94 7.18 0.95
N VAL A 59 -12.31 6.30 1.89
CA VAL A 59 -11.38 5.34 2.52
C VAL A 59 -10.80 4.38 1.48
N LEU A 60 -11.63 3.79 0.62
CA LEU A 60 -11.18 2.86 -0.42
C LEU A 60 -10.19 3.51 -1.41
N ILE A 61 -10.49 4.73 -1.86
CA ILE A 61 -9.60 5.50 -2.75
C ILE A 61 -8.29 5.87 -2.05
N SER A 62 -8.35 6.20 -0.75
CA SER A 62 -7.18 6.52 0.06
C SER A 62 -6.25 5.32 0.27
N TYR A 63 -6.84 4.13 0.37
CA TYR A 63 -6.09 2.89 0.58
C TYR A 63 -5.39 2.40 -0.68
N ARG A 64 -5.83 2.82 -1.87
CA ARG A 64 -5.19 2.50 -3.16
C ARG A 64 -3.82 3.18 -3.23
N GLY A 65 -2.80 2.46 -2.75
CA GLY A 65 -1.42 2.90 -2.62
C GLY A 65 -0.84 3.39 -3.94
N ARG A 66 -0.03 4.46 -3.87
CA ARG A 66 0.79 4.87 -5.02
C ARG A 66 1.82 3.76 -5.22
N ARG A 67 1.74 3.00 -6.31
CA ARG A 67 2.88 2.18 -6.72
C ARG A 67 4.00 3.16 -7.04
N LYS A 68 5.18 2.98 -6.44
CA LYS A 68 6.36 3.72 -6.89
C LYS A 68 6.58 3.36 -8.35
N THR A 69 6.78 4.37 -9.19
CA THR A 69 7.26 4.16 -10.55
C THR A 69 8.67 3.61 -10.42
N LEU A 70 8.82 2.31 -10.68
CA LEU A 70 10.12 1.66 -10.63
C LEU A 70 11.00 2.21 -11.76
N PRO A 71 12.31 2.40 -11.53
CA PRO A 71 13.25 2.73 -12.59
C PRO A 71 13.22 1.68 -13.71
N GLU A 72 13.59 2.10 -14.92
CA GLU A 72 13.63 1.22 -16.07
C GLU A 72 14.82 0.26 -15.97
N VAL A 73 14.57 -0.94 -15.44
CA VAL A 73 15.57 -2.02 -15.36
C VAL A 73 15.24 -3.12 -16.37
N ASP A 74 16.27 -3.65 -17.04
CA ASP A 74 16.18 -4.83 -17.91
C ASP A 74 16.22 -6.11 -17.05
N PHE A 75 15.06 -6.75 -16.92
CA PHE A 75 14.89 -7.97 -16.11
C PHE A 75 15.20 -9.27 -16.89
N THR A 76 15.54 -9.20 -18.18
CA THR A 76 15.89 -10.40 -18.97
C THR A 76 17.19 -11.06 -18.47
N LYS A 77 18.04 -10.30 -17.77
CA LYS A 77 19.28 -10.76 -17.17
C LYS A 77 19.10 -11.59 -15.89
N LEU A 78 17.88 -11.73 -15.36
CA LEU A 78 17.62 -12.46 -14.11
C LEU A 78 18.18 -13.89 -14.12
N GLU A 79 18.16 -14.55 -15.27
CA GLU A 79 18.59 -15.95 -15.42
C GLU A 79 20.12 -16.08 -15.58
N SER A 80 20.80 -15.00 -15.98
CA SER A 80 22.26 -14.96 -16.16
C SER A 80 23.01 -14.48 -14.93
N LEU A 81 22.32 -14.06 -13.86
CA LEU A 81 22.97 -13.59 -12.63
C LEU A 81 23.77 -14.72 -11.96
N THR A 82 24.99 -14.39 -11.58
CA THR A 82 25.90 -15.30 -10.86
C THR A 82 26.33 -14.70 -9.53
N GLN A 83 26.94 -15.52 -8.67
CA GLN A 83 27.43 -15.11 -7.35
C GLN A 83 28.43 -13.94 -7.40
N ASP A 84 29.24 -13.87 -8.46
CA ASP A 84 30.31 -12.89 -8.61
C ASP A 84 29.74 -11.48 -8.80
N ASP A 85 28.51 -11.37 -9.31
CA ASP A 85 27.79 -10.10 -9.46
C ASP A 85 27.40 -9.47 -8.12
N PHE A 86 27.45 -10.22 -7.01
CA PHE A 86 27.01 -9.78 -5.69
C PHE A 86 28.15 -9.64 -4.66
N ILE A 87 29.37 -10.02 -5.02
CA ILE A 87 30.52 -9.99 -4.11
C ILE A 87 31.40 -8.78 -4.45
N THR A 88 31.63 -7.92 -3.46
CA THR A 88 32.60 -6.83 -3.54
C THR A 88 33.64 -6.97 -2.44
N PHE A 89 34.85 -6.50 -2.70
CA PHE A 89 35.90 -6.45 -1.68
C PHE A 89 35.96 -5.05 -1.10
N LYS A 90 35.66 -4.93 0.20
CA LYS A 90 35.75 -3.66 0.93
C LYS A 90 36.64 -3.85 2.14
N ASP A 91 37.66 -3.01 2.27
CA ASP A 91 38.58 -3.01 3.41
C ASP A 91 39.25 -4.38 3.67
N GLY A 92 39.59 -5.13 2.60
CA GLY A 92 40.21 -6.46 2.69
C GLY A 92 39.25 -7.59 3.10
N LYS A 93 37.96 -7.31 3.26
CA LYS A 93 36.92 -8.30 3.57
C LYS A 93 35.92 -8.42 2.40
N GLN A 94 35.44 -9.62 2.15
CA GLN A 94 34.33 -9.84 1.23
C GLN A 94 33.05 -9.26 1.83
N SER A 95 32.32 -8.48 1.05
CA SER A 95 31.06 -7.83 1.42
C SER A 95 30.06 -7.92 0.27
N LEU A 96 28.78 -7.80 0.60
CA LEU A 96 27.70 -7.80 -0.38
C LEU A 96 27.64 -6.48 -1.14
N ASP A 97 27.58 -6.57 -2.46
CA ASP A 97 27.21 -5.42 -3.28
C ASP A 97 25.73 -5.08 -3.06
N THR A 98 25.50 -4.09 -2.21
CA THR A 98 24.16 -3.60 -1.91
C THR A 98 23.43 -3.00 -3.12
N LEU A 99 24.15 -2.56 -4.15
CA LEU A 99 23.58 -2.01 -5.38
C LEU A 99 23.16 -3.12 -6.34
N ALA A 100 23.95 -4.20 -6.43
CA ALA A 100 23.56 -5.40 -7.17
C ALA A 100 22.28 -6.04 -6.59
N ILE A 101 22.16 -6.09 -5.26
CA ILE A 101 20.95 -6.58 -4.58
C ILE A 101 19.75 -5.65 -4.82
N ASP A 102 19.96 -4.34 -4.86
CA ASP A 102 18.90 -3.38 -5.17
C ASP A 102 18.40 -3.55 -6.61
N ASN A 103 19.32 -3.72 -7.57
CA ASN A 103 18.97 -4.05 -8.95
C ASN A 103 18.20 -5.37 -9.07
N LEU A 104 18.61 -6.42 -8.33
CA LEU A 104 17.87 -7.67 -8.26
C LEU A 104 16.45 -7.45 -7.70
N ALA A 105 16.31 -6.68 -6.61
CA ALA A 105 15.01 -6.34 -6.04
C ALA A 105 14.11 -5.61 -7.05
N LEU A 106 14.66 -4.66 -7.80
CA LEU A 106 13.96 -3.93 -8.84
C LEU A 106 13.54 -4.83 -10.02
N MET A 107 14.41 -5.74 -10.46
CA MET A 107 14.07 -6.72 -11.50
C MET A 107 12.93 -7.63 -11.06
N LEU A 108 12.95 -8.11 -9.82
CA LEU A 108 11.90 -8.96 -9.24
C LEU A 108 10.56 -8.20 -9.11
N LEU A 109 10.60 -6.96 -8.61
CA LEU A 109 9.41 -6.10 -8.52
C LEU A 109 8.83 -5.78 -9.90
N LYS A 110 9.67 -5.58 -10.91
CA LYS A 110 9.19 -5.30 -12.27
C LYS A 110 8.62 -6.55 -12.95
N LYS A 111 9.24 -7.71 -12.77
CA LYS A 111 8.75 -9.00 -13.30
C LYS A 111 7.41 -9.41 -12.68
N HIS A 112 7.24 -9.22 -11.37
CA HIS A 112 6.07 -9.69 -10.62
C HIS A 112 5.10 -8.58 -10.19
N GLY A 113 5.38 -7.33 -10.56
CA GLY A 113 4.47 -6.18 -10.55
C GLY A 113 3.62 -6.02 -9.29
N SER A 114 2.38 -6.52 -9.34
CA SER A 114 1.33 -6.33 -8.34
C SER A 114 1.43 -7.25 -7.12
N SER A 115 2.30 -8.26 -7.18
CA SER A 115 2.37 -9.32 -6.17
C SER A 115 2.91 -8.79 -4.84
N SER A 116 2.50 -9.42 -3.74
CA SER A 116 3.05 -9.06 -2.43
C SER A 116 4.53 -9.46 -2.34
N ILE A 117 5.29 -8.82 -1.44
CA ILE A 117 6.72 -9.15 -1.25
C ILE A 117 6.92 -10.64 -0.95
N ASN A 118 6.02 -11.24 -0.16
CA ASN A 118 6.09 -12.66 0.17
C ASN A 118 5.85 -13.53 -1.06
N ASP A 119 4.90 -13.17 -1.92
CA ASP A 119 4.63 -13.88 -3.16
C ASP A 119 5.82 -13.77 -4.12
N ILE A 120 6.42 -12.59 -4.23
CA ILE A 120 7.62 -12.37 -5.05
C ILE A 120 8.77 -13.25 -4.55
N LEU A 121 9.02 -13.29 -3.24
CA LEU A 121 10.05 -14.14 -2.66
C LEU A 121 9.77 -15.63 -2.93
N PHE A 122 8.52 -16.06 -2.74
CA PHE A 122 8.11 -17.44 -2.95
C PHE A 122 8.25 -17.87 -4.42
N MET A 123 7.76 -17.06 -5.37
CA MET A 123 7.83 -17.35 -6.80
C MET A 123 9.26 -17.43 -7.35
N ASN A 124 10.21 -16.76 -6.71
CA ASN A 124 11.62 -16.73 -7.14
C ASN A 124 12.52 -17.52 -6.17
N MET A 125 11.94 -18.33 -5.29
CA MET A 125 12.69 -19.10 -4.29
C MET A 125 13.80 -19.98 -4.89
N PRO A 126 13.62 -20.69 -6.03
CA PRO A 126 14.70 -21.47 -6.63
C PRO A 126 15.91 -20.62 -7.07
N LEU A 127 15.66 -19.42 -7.60
CA LEU A 127 16.73 -18.49 -7.99
C LEU A 127 17.42 -17.92 -6.75
N ILE A 128 16.64 -17.50 -5.75
CA ILE A 128 17.15 -16.94 -4.49
C ILE A 128 18.00 -17.97 -3.76
N ASP A 129 17.52 -19.22 -3.64
CA ASP A 129 18.25 -20.30 -2.97
C ASP A 129 19.53 -20.66 -3.72
N ARG A 130 19.51 -20.68 -5.07
CA ARG A 130 20.73 -20.89 -5.88
C ARG A 130 21.78 -19.80 -5.60
N LEU A 131 21.37 -18.53 -5.60
CA LEU A 131 22.26 -17.40 -5.33
C LEU A 131 22.76 -17.42 -3.89
N GLU A 132 21.90 -17.72 -2.93
CA GLU A 132 22.23 -17.81 -1.50
C GLU A 132 23.23 -18.95 -1.21
N GLN A 133 23.03 -20.13 -1.79
CA GLN A 133 23.93 -21.28 -1.59
C GLN A 133 25.31 -21.05 -2.19
N SER A 134 25.39 -20.28 -3.28
CA SER A 134 26.64 -19.92 -3.94
C SER A 134 27.46 -18.88 -3.17
N LEU A 135 26.85 -18.13 -2.25
CA LEU A 135 27.54 -17.13 -1.43
C LEU A 135 28.33 -17.75 -0.25
N PRO A 136 29.45 -17.10 0.16
CA PRO A 136 30.17 -17.46 1.39
C PRO A 136 29.28 -17.42 2.64
N GLU A 137 29.48 -18.38 3.55
CA GLU A 137 28.72 -18.54 4.82
C GLU A 137 28.59 -17.24 5.63
N GLU A 138 29.65 -16.43 5.67
CA GLU A 138 29.70 -15.17 6.42
C GLU A 138 28.69 -14.14 5.93
N ILE A 139 28.38 -14.19 4.63
CA ILE A 139 27.64 -13.15 3.90
C ILE A 139 26.22 -13.63 3.55
N ARG A 140 26.03 -14.96 3.49
CA ARG A 140 24.76 -15.62 3.19
C ARG A 140 23.59 -15.12 4.05
N LYS A 141 23.80 -14.95 5.35
CA LYS A 141 22.77 -14.49 6.31
C LYS A 141 22.30 -13.08 6.03
N GLU A 142 23.17 -12.23 5.47
CA GLU A 142 22.86 -10.84 5.18
C GLU A 142 22.12 -10.68 3.84
N PHE A 143 22.39 -11.55 2.86
CA PHE A 143 21.80 -11.49 1.52
C PHE A 143 20.27 -11.41 1.54
N LYS A 144 19.62 -12.41 2.15
CA LYS A 144 18.15 -12.49 2.21
C LYS A 144 17.54 -11.34 3.01
N SER A 145 18.21 -10.91 4.07
CA SER A 145 17.81 -9.78 4.91
C SER A 145 17.83 -8.48 4.12
N ILE A 146 18.93 -8.21 3.40
CA ILE A 146 19.10 -7.01 2.57
C ILE A 146 18.12 -7.03 1.40
N LEU A 147 17.97 -8.16 0.70
CA LEU A 147 17.01 -8.30 -0.39
C LEU A 147 15.57 -8.00 0.06
N THR A 148 15.15 -8.56 1.18
CA THR A 148 13.81 -8.31 1.76
C THR A 148 13.64 -6.84 2.14
N LYS A 149 14.69 -6.21 2.70
CA LYS A 149 14.69 -4.79 3.03
C LYS A 149 14.54 -3.94 1.76
N ARG A 150 15.29 -4.21 0.70
CA ARG A 150 15.22 -3.48 -0.58
C ARG A 150 13.88 -3.64 -1.28
N LEU A 151 13.28 -4.84 -1.24
CA LEU A 151 11.92 -5.07 -1.76
C LEU A 151 10.88 -4.20 -1.03
N LYS A 152 11.00 -4.04 0.30
CA LYS A 152 10.13 -3.16 1.09
C LYS A 152 10.35 -1.68 0.79
N GLU A 153 11.59 -1.27 0.59
CA GLU A 153 11.95 0.12 0.29
C GLU A 153 11.47 0.57 -1.10
N ASN A 154 11.46 -0.34 -2.08
CA ASN A 154 11.13 -0.03 -3.48
C ASN A 154 9.66 -0.26 -3.87
N CYS A 155 8.85 -0.92 -3.03
CA CYS A 155 7.41 -1.07 -3.23
C CYS A 155 6.63 0.25 -2.98
#